data_AF-A0A2W7QI70-F1
#
_entry.id   AF-A0A2W7QI70-F1
#
_cell.length_a   1.000
_cell.length_b   1.000
_cell.length_c   1.000
_cell.angle_alpha   90.00
_cell.angle_beta   90.00
_cell.angle_gamma   90.00
#
_symmetry.space_group_name_H-M   'P 1'
#
loop_
_entity.id
_entity.type
_entity.pdbx_description
1 polymer ?
#
loop_
_entity_poly.entity_id
_entity_poly.type
_entity_poly.pdbx_seq_one_letter_code
_entity_poly.pdbx_strand_id
1 'polypeptide(L)' 'MKKARLTEEQIIGILQEHEAGAKCADLCRKHGMSEGTFYAWRRSIPG' A
#
# COMPACT_ATOMS: atom_id res chain seq x y z
N MET A 1 -9.47 13.50 -14.04
CA MET A 1 -9.19 12.98 -12.68
C MET A 1 -7.70 12.67 -12.59
N LYS A 2 -6.92 13.44 -11.82
CA LYS A 2 -5.51 13.11 -11.60
C LYS A 2 -5.46 11.83 -10.76
N LYS A 3 -5.08 10.70 -11.36
CA LYS A 3 -4.68 9.52 -10.58
C LYS A 3 -3.47 9.96 -9.75
N ALA A 4 -3.68 10.30 -8.48
CA ALA A 4 -2.59 10.51 -7.56
C ALA A 4 -1.85 9.19 -7.47
N ARG A 5 -0.71 9.10 -8.17
CA ARG A 5 0.21 7.98 -8.03
C ARG A 5 0.82 8.13 -6.64
N LEU A 6 0.61 7.13 -5.79
CA LEU A 6 1.33 7.03 -4.52
C LEU A 6 2.84 6.96 -4.84
N THR A 7 3.64 7.70 -4.08
CA THR A 7 5.10 7.64 -4.22
C THR A 7 5.64 6.37 -3.59
N GLU A 8 6.89 6.01 -3.92
CA GLU A 8 7.53 4.82 -3.35
C GLU A 8 7.62 4.90 -1.82
N GLU A 9 7.91 6.07 -1.26
CA GLU A 9 7.95 6.28 0.19
C GLU A 9 6.58 6.06 0.85
N GLN A 10 5.51 6.50 0.17
CA GLN A 10 4.14 6.25 0.65
C GLN A 10 3.81 4.76 0.62
N ILE A 11 4.25 4.05 -0.42
CA ILE A 11 4.04 2.62 -0.53
C ILE A 11 4.80 1.87 0.57
N ILE A 12 6.08 2.21 0.81
CA ILE A 12 6.89 1.62 1.88
C ILE A 12 6.22 1.86 3.24
N GLY A 13 5.75 3.08 3.52
CA GLY A 13 5.02 3.37 4.75
C GLY A 13 3.76 2.51 4.92
N ILE A 14 3.01 2.27 3.84
CA ILE A 14 1.83 1.40 3.86
C ILE A 14 2.20 -0.07 4.12
N LEU A 15 3.31 -0.54 3.54
CA LEU A 15 3.82 -1.90 3.80
C LEU A 15 4.26 -2.05 5.27
N GLN A 16 4.93 -1.04 5.83
CA GLN A 16 5.32 -1.02 7.25
C GLN A 16 4.11 -0.95 8.19
N GLU A 17 3.08 -0.17 7.87
CA GLU A 17 1.82 -0.16 8.65
C GLU A 17 1.19 -1.57 8.68
N HIS A 18 1.24 -2.30 7.56
CA HIS A 18 0.78 -3.69 7.52
C HIS A 18 1.63 -4.63 8.38
N GLU A 19 2.96 -4.50 8.33
CA GLU A 19 3.87 -5.28 9.18
C GLU A 19 3.69 -4.99 10.68
N ALA A 20 3.32 -3.75 11.02
CA ALA A 20 2.93 -3.35 12.38
C ALA A 20 1.56 -3.90 12.82
N GLY A 21 0.86 -4.64 11.96
CA GLY A 21 -0.40 -5.33 12.27
C GLY A 21 -1.65 -4.68 11.67
N ALA A 22 -1.53 -3.63 10.85
CA ALA A 22 -2.69 -3.07 10.17
C ALA A 22 -3.27 -4.06 9.14
N LYS A 23 -4.60 -4.11 9.07
CA LYS A 23 -5.29 -4.98 8.10
C LYS A 23 -5.20 -4.38 6.69
N CYS A 24 -4.90 -5.23 5.71
CA CYS A 24 -4.83 -4.85 4.30
C CYS A 24 -6.12 -4.14 3.83
N ALA A 25 -7.29 -4.64 4.22
CA ALA A 25 -8.57 -4.03 3.88
C ALA A 25 -8.73 -2.58 4.39
N ASP A 26 -8.18 -2.26 5.57
CA ASP A 26 -8.26 -0.92 6.15
C ASP A 26 -7.28 0.02 5.44
N LEU A 27 -6.07 -0.45 5.15
CA LEU A 27 -5.10 0.28 4.33
C LEU A 27 -5.65 0.56 2.93
N CYS A 28 -6.32 -0.42 2.31
CA CYS A 28 -6.94 -0.27 0.99
C CYS A 28 -8.00 0.84 0.98
N ARG A 29 -8.86 0.87 2.01
CA ARG A 29 -9.88 1.93 2.17
C ARG A 29 -9.25 3.29 2.46
N LYS A 30 -8.27 3.36 3.36
CA LYS A 30 -7.58 4.59 3.79
C LYS A 30 -6.83 5.26 2.64
N HIS A 31 -6.15 4.47 1.81
CA HIS A 31 -5.29 4.96 0.73
C HIS A 31 -5.95 4.92 -0.66
N GLY A 32 -7.22 4.50 -0.75
CA GLY A 32 -7.98 4.46 -2.01
C GLY A 32 -7.37 3.48 -3.02
N MET A 33 -6.87 2.34 -2.54
CA MET A 33 -6.18 1.33 -3.34
C MET A 33 -6.86 -0.03 -3.23
N SER A 34 -6.52 -0.95 -4.14
CA SER A 34 -7.01 -2.33 -4.09
C SER A 34 -6.02 -3.26 -3.39
N GLU A 35 -6.50 -4.36 -2.81
CA GLU A 35 -5.63 -5.38 -2.22
C GLU A 35 -4.68 -5.99 -3.28
N GLY A 36 -5.15 -6.11 -4.53
CA GLY A 36 -4.31 -6.55 -5.64
C GLY A 36 -3.09 -5.63 -5.87
N THR A 37 -3.28 -4.32 -5.73
CA THR A 37 -2.21 -3.32 -5.79
C THR A 37 -1.23 -3.49 -4.63
N PHE A 38 -1.75 -3.67 -3.41
CA PHE A 38 -0.93 -3.88 -2.21
C PHE A 38 -0.03 -5.11 -2.35
N TYR A 39 -0.58 -6.26 -2.77
CA TYR A 39 0.22 -7.46 -2.97
C TYR A 39 1.19 -7.37 -4.15
N ALA A 40 0.88 -6.55 -5.17
CA ALA A 40 1.84 -6.28 -6.25
C ALA A 40 3.06 -5.52 -5.71
N TRP A 41 2.87 -4.54 -4.83
CA TRP A 41 3.98 -3.83 -4.18
C TRP A 41 4.80 -4.75 -3.28
N ARG A 42 4.16 -5.59 -2.45
CA ARG A 42 4.88 -6.54 -1.58
C ARG A 42 5.75 -7.54 -2.36
N ARG A 43 5.49 -7.75 -3.66
CA ARG A 43 6.33 -8.57 -4.55
C ARG A 43 7.41 -7.77 -5.27
N SER A 44 7.18 -6.48 -5.50
CA SER A 44 8.03 -5.64 -6.35
C SER A 44 9.01 -4.77 -5.56
N ILE A 45 8.65 -4.38 -4.34
CA ILE A 45 9.48 -3.58 -3.46
C ILE A 45 10.16 -4.55 -2.50
N PRO A 46 11.49 -4.67 -2.53
CA PRO A 46 12.23 -5.42 -1.53
C PRO A 46 12.01 -4.75 -0.16
N GLY A 47 11.62 -5.54 0.84
CA GLY A 47 11.46 -5.09 2.23
C GLY A 47 12.80 -4.77 2.87
#